data_AF-A0A1V3IRB2-F1
#
_entry.id   AF-A0A1V3IRB2-F1
#
_cell.length_a   1.000
_cell.length_b   1.000
_cell.length_c   1.000
_cell.angle_alpha   90.00
_cell.angle_beta   90.00
_cell.angle_gamma   90.00
#
_symmetry.space_group_name_H-M   'P 1'
#
loop_
_entity.id
_entity.type
_entity.pdbx_description
1 polymer ?
#
loop_
_entity_poly.entity_id
_entity_poly.type
_entity_poly.pdbx_seq_one_letter_code
_entity_poly.pdbx_strand_id
1 'polypeptide(L)'
;MSTKKRTFLIVCSLLAGFAMANQPYTAPPTSFTQGYVPVISDAQMEQCVEIYNQAKWLGKALQNTYIDQYSQVSVNSYNDKVAQHQQMINWFNQNCAGKQSRSACEAARELNRKNGMETQRCY
;
A
#
# COMPACT_ATOMS: atom_id res chain seq x y z
N MET A 1 13.04 -16.03 47.72
CA MET A 1 12.58 -15.14 46.64
C MET A 1 12.84 -15.84 45.31
N SER A 2 11.77 -16.26 44.61
CA SER A 2 11.87 -16.98 43.33
C SER A 2 11.36 -16.07 42.23
N THR A 3 12.25 -15.62 41.35
CA THR A 3 11.96 -14.68 40.28
C THR A 3 11.36 -15.46 39.10
N LYS A 4 10.05 -15.35 38.90
CA LYS A 4 9.36 -15.84 37.70
C LYS A 4 9.92 -15.12 36.47
N LYS A 5 10.74 -15.81 35.67
CA LYS A 5 11.12 -15.35 34.33
C LYS A 5 9.89 -15.42 33.43
N ARG A 6 9.36 -14.26 33.05
CA ARG A 6 8.31 -14.15 32.02
C ARG A 6 8.99 -14.31 30.66
N THR A 7 8.85 -15.49 30.08
CA THR A 7 9.26 -15.78 28.71
C THR A 7 8.37 -14.97 27.77
N PHE A 8 8.92 -13.92 27.17
CA PHE A 8 8.26 -13.13 26.14
C PHE A 8 8.28 -13.95 24.85
N LEU A 9 7.16 -14.60 24.51
CA LEU A 9 7.00 -15.25 23.21
C LEU A 9 6.91 -14.16 22.14
N ILE A 10 8.00 -13.97 21.41
CA ILE A 10 8.05 -13.16 20.20
C ILE A 10 7.14 -13.85 19.18
N VAL A 11 5.93 -13.33 19.03
CA VAL A 11 5.07 -13.64 17.88
C VAL A 11 5.80 -13.07 16.66
N CYS A 12 6.52 -13.93 15.96
CA CYS A 12 7.10 -13.61 14.67
C CYS A 12 5.92 -13.43 13.72
N SER A 13 5.46 -12.18 13.59
CA SER A 13 4.42 -11.77 12.66
C SER A 13 4.83 -12.25 11.28
N LEU A 14 4.08 -13.21 10.76
CA LEU A 14 4.09 -13.65 9.37
C LEU A 14 3.65 -12.45 8.51
N LEU A 15 4.57 -11.54 8.23
CA LEU A 15 4.51 -10.73 7.02
C LEU A 15 4.88 -11.65 5.86
N ALA A 16 3.99 -12.60 5.56
CA ALA A 16 3.91 -13.16 4.22
C ALA A 16 3.51 -11.97 3.33
N GLY A 17 4.50 -11.26 2.81
CA GLY A 17 4.30 -10.27 1.77
C GLY A 17 3.52 -10.95 0.66
N PHE A 18 2.31 -10.48 0.41
CA PHE A 18 1.58 -10.88 -0.77
C PHE A 18 2.45 -10.48 -1.95
N ALA A 19 3.02 -11.47 -2.64
CA ALA A 19 3.58 -11.25 -3.96
C ALA A 19 2.41 -10.88 -4.87
N MET A 20 2.05 -9.59 -4.90
CA MET A 20 1.12 -9.02 -5.86
C MET A 20 1.87 -8.96 -7.20
N ALA A 21 2.19 -10.13 -7.74
CA ALA A 21 2.98 -10.26 -8.95
C ALA A 21 2.19 -9.74 -10.15
N ASN A 22 2.86 -8.96 -11.00
CA ASN A 22 2.45 -8.56 -12.35
C ASN A 22 1.34 -7.51 -12.50
N GLN A 23 1.18 -6.56 -11.60
CA GLN A 23 0.37 -5.36 -11.88
C GLN A 23 1.28 -4.14 -12.04
N PRO A 24 1.14 -3.34 -13.12
CA PRO A 24 1.95 -2.15 -13.32
C PRO A 24 1.58 -1.07 -12.30
N TYR A 25 2.59 -0.38 -11.79
CA TYR A 25 2.43 0.83 -11.01
C TYR A 25 1.82 1.93 -11.88
N THR A 26 0.79 2.57 -11.34
CA THR A 26 0.10 3.71 -11.96
C THR A 26 0.22 4.93 -11.05
N ALA A 27 0.33 6.12 -11.62
CA ALA A 27 0.32 7.33 -10.80
C ALA A 27 -1.03 7.46 -10.07
N PRO A 28 -1.05 7.88 -8.79
CA PRO A 28 -2.28 8.25 -8.11
C PRO A 28 -3.03 9.35 -8.88
N PRO A 29 -4.38 9.37 -8.79
CA PRO A 29 -5.16 10.43 -9.42
C PRO A 29 -4.75 11.79 -8.88
N THR A 30 -4.65 12.77 -9.76
CA THR A 30 -4.37 14.16 -9.40
C THR A 30 -5.62 15.00 -9.61
N SER A 31 -5.84 15.97 -8.72
CA SER A 31 -6.89 16.97 -8.85
C SER A 31 -6.25 18.36 -8.91
N PHE A 32 -6.86 19.25 -9.70
CA PHE A 32 -6.46 20.65 -9.70
C PHE A 32 -6.98 21.33 -8.44
N THR A 33 -6.16 22.16 -7.82
CA THR A 33 -6.56 23.01 -6.69
C THR A 33 -6.05 24.42 -6.93
N GLN A 34 -6.91 25.41 -6.72
CA GLN A 34 -6.54 26.83 -6.74
C GLN A 34 -6.05 27.20 -5.34
N GLY A 35 -4.73 27.10 -5.10
CA GLY A 35 -4.14 27.43 -3.81
C GLY A 35 -2.73 26.87 -3.64
N TYR A 36 -2.07 27.25 -2.54
CA TYR A 36 -0.80 26.65 -2.15
C TYR A 36 -1.02 25.18 -1.78
N VAL A 37 -0.24 24.30 -2.37
CA VAL A 37 -0.25 22.87 -2.09
C VAL A 37 1.12 22.48 -1.53
N PRO A 38 1.20 21.81 -0.38
CA PRO A 38 2.49 21.37 0.16
C PRO A 38 3.23 20.48 -0.83
N VAL A 39 4.54 20.72 -0.99
CA VAL A 39 5.40 19.93 -1.88
C VAL A 39 6.11 18.85 -1.08
N ILE A 40 6.13 17.62 -1.59
CA ILE A 40 6.88 16.49 -1.02
C ILE A 40 8.11 16.15 -1.86
N SER A 41 9.07 15.44 -1.26
CA SER A 41 10.25 14.96 -1.97
C SER A 41 9.90 13.89 -3.01
N ASP A 42 10.79 13.69 -4.00
CA ASP A 42 10.61 12.64 -5.01
C ASP A 42 10.62 11.23 -4.37
N ALA A 43 11.45 11.02 -3.35
CA ALA A 43 11.48 9.77 -2.58
C ALA A 43 10.14 9.51 -1.86
N GLN A 44 9.54 10.55 -1.27
CA GLN A 44 8.23 10.42 -0.65
C GLN A 44 7.13 10.18 -1.70
N MET A 45 7.24 10.79 -2.89
CA MET A 45 6.31 10.50 -3.99
C MET A 45 6.44 9.06 -4.51
N GLU A 46 7.66 8.51 -4.60
CA GLU A 46 7.85 7.08 -4.93
C GLU A 46 7.09 6.19 -3.94
N GLN A 47 7.21 6.45 -2.63
CA GLN A 47 6.44 5.76 -1.60
C GLN A 47 4.93 5.96 -1.75
N CYS A 48 4.49 7.17 -2.11
CA CYS A 48 3.07 7.45 -2.38
C CYS A 48 2.53 6.59 -3.53
N VAL A 49 3.31 6.44 -4.62
CA VAL A 49 2.93 5.59 -5.75
C VAL A 49 2.89 4.12 -5.33
N GLU A 50 3.88 3.64 -4.57
CA GLU A 50 3.91 2.26 -4.08
C GLU A 50 2.68 1.94 -3.23
N ILE A 51 2.43 2.73 -2.17
CA ILE A 51 1.32 2.50 -1.23
C ILE A 51 -0.03 2.61 -1.96
N TYR A 52 -0.20 3.59 -2.85
CA TYR A 52 -1.42 3.72 -3.65
C TYR A 52 -1.70 2.45 -4.46
N ASN A 53 -0.69 1.93 -5.17
CA ASN A 53 -0.89 0.74 -6.01
C ASN A 53 -1.08 -0.52 -5.17
N GLN A 54 -0.33 -0.70 -4.07
CA GLN A 54 -0.52 -1.81 -3.14
C GLN A 54 -1.94 -1.81 -2.54
N ALA A 55 -2.42 -0.63 -2.10
CA ALA A 55 -3.79 -0.48 -1.62
C ALA A 55 -4.81 -0.81 -2.71
N LYS A 56 -4.64 -0.26 -3.92
CA LYS A 56 -5.50 -0.55 -5.07
C LYS A 56 -5.58 -2.05 -5.39
N TRP A 57 -4.45 -2.74 -5.41
CA TRP A 57 -4.42 -4.16 -5.72
C TRP A 57 -5.00 -5.01 -4.58
N LEU A 58 -4.73 -4.68 -3.32
CA LEU A 58 -5.33 -5.37 -2.18
C LEU A 58 -6.84 -5.15 -2.13
N GLY A 59 -7.32 -3.93 -2.40
CA GLY A 59 -8.75 -3.62 -2.51
C GLY A 59 -9.43 -4.44 -3.60
N LYS A 60 -8.80 -4.58 -4.77
CA LYS A 60 -9.28 -5.47 -5.84
C LYS A 60 -9.30 -6.94 -5.41
N ALA A 61 -8.25 -7.41 -4.72
CA ALA A 61 -8.19 -8.78 -4.21
C ALA A 61 -9.32 -9.04 -3.19
N LEU A 62 -9.56 -8.10 -2.27
CA LEU A 62 -10.63 -8.16 -1.28
C LEU A 62 -12.02 -8.24 -1.92
N GLN A 63 -12.28 -7.46 -2.98
CA GLN A 63 -13.55 -7.51 -3.72
C GLN A 63 -13.83 -8.87 -4.37
N ASN A 64 -12.76 -9.61 -4.74
CA ASN A 64 -12.87 -10.89 -5.42
C ASN A 64 -12.65 -12.09 -4.48
N THR A 65 -12.47 -11.87 -3.18
CA THR A 65 -12.20 -12.93 -2.22
C THR A 65 -13.51 -13.58 -1.77
N TYR A 66 -13.62 -14.91 -1.95
CA TYR A 66 -14.66 -15.69 -1.30
C TYR A 66 -14.34 -15.86 0.20
N ILE A 67 -15.35 -15.68 1.05
CA ILE A 67 -15.25 -15.82 2.49
C ILE A 67 -16.14 -16.98 2.90
N ASP A 68 -15.57 -17.97 3.58
CA ASP A 68 -16.36 -18.97 4.29
C ASP A 68 -16.79 -18.37 5.64
N GLN A 69 -18.03 -17.88 5.70
CA GLN A 69 -18.59 -17.22 6.89
C GLN A 69 -18.73 -18.15 8.10
N TYR A 70 -18.65 -19.48 7.92
CA TYR A 70 -18.70 -20.45 9.01
C TYR A 70 -17.30 -20.82 9.54
N SER A 71 -16.25 -20.36 8.87
CA SER A 71 -14.86 -20.55 9.28
C SER A 71 -14.30 -19.27 9.89
N GLN A 72 -14.08 -19.29 11.20
CA GLN A 72 -13.45 -18.17 11.91
C GLN A 72 -12.09 -17.80 11.32
N VAL A 73 -11.32 -18.79 10.85
CA VAL A 73 -10.01 -18.56 10.22
C VAL A 73 -10.17 -17.81 8.89
N SER A 74 -11.17 -18.19 8.07
CA SER A 74 -11.47 -17.49 6.81
C SER A 74 -11.87 -16.04 7.06
N VAL A 75 -12.78 -15.82 8.02
CA VAL A 75 -13.26 -14.49 8.41
C VAL A 75 -12.12 -13.63 8.97
N ASN A 76 -11.29 -14.18 9.85
CA ASN A 76 -10.15 -13.44 10.43
C ASN A 76 -9.13 -13.05 9.36
N SER A 77 -8.78 -13.97 8.46
CA SER A 77 -7.85 -13.71 7.36
C SER A 77 -8.36 -12.60 6.43
N TYR A 78 -9.66 -12.56 6.16
CA TYR A 78 -10.28 -11.47 5.40
C TYR A 78 -10.20 -10.14 6.16
N ASN A 79 -10.60 -10.13 7.43
CA ASN A 79 -10.60 -8.92 8.27
C ASN A 79 -9.19 -8.34 8.46
N ASP A 80 -8.16 -9.17 8.57
CA ASP A 80 -6.77 -8.73 8.66
C ASP A 80 -6.34 -7.96 7.39
N LYS A 81 -6.73 -8.47 6.21
CA LYS A 81 -6.48 -7.77 4.94
C LYS A 81 -7.28 -6.48 4.81
N VAL A 82 -8.52 -6.44 5.31
CA VAL A 82 -9.31 -5.20 5.36
C VAL A 82 -8.63 -4.16 6.25
N ALA A 83 -8.13 -4.57 7.41
CA ALA A 83 -7.39 -3.69 8.31
C ALA A 83 -6.10 -3.16 7.65
N GLN A 84 -5.35 -4.03 6.98
CA GLN A 84 -4.15 -3.63 6.21
C GLN A 84 -4.50 -2.65 5.09
N HIS A 85 -5.55 -2.91 4.32
CA HIS A 85 -6.04 -2.01 3.28
C HIS A 85 -6.35 -0.62 3.86
N GLN A 86 -7.06 -0.57 5.00
CA GLN A 86 -7.38 0.68 5.66
C GLN A 86 -6.13 1.44 6.14
N GLN A 87 -5.13 0.74 6.67
CA GLN A 87 -3.87 1.35 7.09
C GLN A 87 -3.13 2.00 5.90
N MET A 88 -3.08 1.32 4.75
CA MET A 88 -2.45 1.87 3.55
C MET A 88 -3.19 3.12 3.04
N ILE A 89 -4.53 3.10 3.02
CA ILE A 89 -5.35 4.25 2.63
C ILE A 89 -5.14 5.43 3.60
N ASN A 90 -5.13 5.17 4.92
CA ASN A 90 -4.91 6.21 5.92
C ASN A 90 -3.53 6.84 5.79
N TRP A 91 -2.49 6.02 5.61
CA TRP A 91 -1.14 6.51 5.39
C TRP A 91 -1.04 7.36 4.12
N PHE A 92 -1.62 6.90 3.01
CA PHE A 92 -1.64 7.65 1.75
C PHE A 92 -2.35 9.00 1.91
N ASN A 93 -3.52 9.00 2.54
CA ASN A 93 -4.29 10.23 2.75
C ASN A 93 -3.53 11.24 3.63
N GLN A 94 -2.82 10.77 4.64
CA GLN A 94 -2.04 11.63 5.52
C GLN A 94 -0.78 12.19 4.85
N ASN A 95 -0.08 11.36 4.07
CA ASN A 95 1.28 11.64 3.62
C ASN A 95 1.37 12.08 2.16
N CYS A 96 0.32 11.87 1.36
CA CYS A 96 0.36 12.02 -0.10
C CYS A 96 -0.81 12.84 -0.66
N ALA A 97 -2.03 12.60 -0.16
CA ALA A 97 -3.22 13.26 -0.70
C ALA A 97 -3.13 14.79 -0.55
N GLY A 98 -3.45 15.50 -1.64
CA GLY A 98 -3.38 16.96 -1.66
C GLY A 98 -1.97 17.51 -1.49
N LYS A 99 -0.94 16.76 -1.90
CA LYS A 99 0.45 17.24 -1.95
C LYS A 99 0.96 17.19 -3.39
N GLN A 100 1.80 18.15 -3.74
CA GLN A 100 2.47 18.19 -5.03
C GLN A 100 3.81 17.46 -4.96
N SER A 101 4.19 16.77 -6.04
CA SER A 101 5.61 16.55 -6.32
C SER A 101 5.86 16.60 -7.81
N ARG A 102 7.14 16.69 -8.15
CA ARG A 102 7.65 16.97 -9.48
C ARG A 102 7.18 15.96 -10.52
N SER A 103 6.89 14.70 -10.16
CA SER A 103 6.33 13.74 -11.12
C SER A 103 5.88 12.37 -10.53
N ALA A 104 4.61 12.25 -10.15
CA ALA A 104 4.01 10.96 -9.78
C ALA A 104 4.04 9.92 -10.94
N CYS A 105 3.93 10.38 -12.19
CA CYS A 105 4.04 9.51 -13.36
C CYS A 105 5.43 8.91 -13.53
N GLU A 106 6.46 9.72 -13.34
CA GLU A 106 7.87 9.31 -13.44
C GLU A 106 8.22 8.31 -12.34
N ALA A 107 7.75 8.56 -11.12
CA ALA A 107 7.87 7.61 -10.02
C ALA A 107 7.24 6.24 -10.38
N ALA A 108 6.02 6.23 -10.92
CA ALA A 108 5.40 4.99 -11.41
C ALA A 108 6.19 4.34 -12.56
N ARG A 109 6.71 5.14 -13.50
CA ARG A 109 7.53 4.65 -14.62
C ARG A 109 8.80 3.96 -14.12
N GLU A 110 9.48 4.59 -13.16
CA GLU A 110 10.71 4.08 -12.58
C GLU A 110 10.47 2.81 -11.76
N LEU A 111 9.39 2.77 -10.97
CA LEU A 111 8.99 1.55 -10.26
C LEU A 111 8.70 0.40 -11.22
N ASN A 112 7.96 0.65 -12.31
CA ASN A 112 7.73 -0.36 -13.35
C ASN A 112 9.04 -0.84 -13.98
N ARG A 113 9.95 0.08 -14.33
CA ARG A 113 11.26 -0.24 -14.88
C ARG A 113 12.08 -1.12 -13.93
N LYS A 114 12.14 -0.77 -12.63
CA LYS A 114 12.85 -1.54 -11.60
C LYS A 114 12.27 -2.96 -11.43
N ASN A 115 10.97 -3.13 -11.65
CA ASN A 115 10.27 -4.41 -11.55
C ASN A 115 10.19 -5.19 -12.88
N GLY A 116 10.90 -4.75 -13.92
CA GLY A 116 10.90 -5.42 -15.23
C GLY A 116 9.56 -5.38 -15.97
N MET A 117 8.70 -4.40 -15.64
CA MET A 117 7.39 -4.22 -16.24
C MET A 117 7.45 -3.20 -17.39
N GLU A 118 6.48 -3.28 -18.30
CA GLU A 118 6.31 -2.26 -19.34
C GLU A 118 6.12 -0.87 -18.72
N THR A 119 6.76 0.13 -19.32
CA THR A 119 6.76 1.50 -18.80
C THR A 119 5.77 2.37 -19.56
N GLN A 120 5.10 3.27 -18.84
CA GLN A 120 4.17 4.24 -19.41
C GLN A 120 4.89 5.54 -19.80
N ARG A 121 4.36 6.25 -20.80
CA ARG A 121 4.81 7.61 -21.12
C ARG A 121 4.23 8.62 -20.13
N CYS A 122 5.05 9.58 -19.75
CA CYS A 122 4.63 10.75 -18.97
C CYS A 122 4.54 11.94 -19.93
N TYR A 123 3.53 12.79 -19.72
CA TYR A 123 3.20 13.94 -20.57
C TYR A 123 3.80 15.23 -20.00
#